data_AF-A0A419IWA8-F1
#
_entry.id   AF-A0A419IWA8-F1
#
_cell.length_a   1.000
_cell.length_b   1.000
_cell.length_c   1.000
_cell.angle_alpha   90.00
_cell.angle_beta   90.00
_cell.angle_gamma   90.00
#
_symmetry.space_group_name_H-M   'P 1'
#
loop_
_entity.id
_entity.type
_entity.pdbx_description
1 polymer ?
#
loop_
_entity_poly.entity_id
_entity_poly.type
_entity_poly.pdbx_seq_one_letter_code
_entity_poly.pdbx_strand_id
1 'polypeptide(L)'
;MSADSGVLPVLRNTTSAKFLCYNASMANRESVTIFGHVTNDLYPNRMGGSAAYASAALRRLGTLARVFTKLPPGHEYIANLQTRGVAVYPLQIADPQKRETITTFDNRYDSQGQRTQVVLAQQEAITAQDVQRTSTALFQNTNVIVGPVLDEIDTETMRFLKEKQNNHIVLIAQGYFRQVDTHGTVTQKRWTDFAEVLQYADVTIFSEEDITINGSFDAQLLDEVIKSAHRYQQTVILTRGFVGATIFQPNQQPVKVGAFYLEENETKDFTGAGDVFVAAFLWATHHLRDTRQAAVFACLFAAVKIIGIGGMGIDAIPTKDEFNEYVRNNRKRVETYLKEQDAGIEFADVILA
;
A
#
# COMPACT_ATOMS: atom_id res chain seq x y z
N MET A 1 66.88 -21.98 14.76
CA MET A 1 66.48 -21.18 13.58
C MET A 1 65.42 -21.97 12.84
N SER A 2 64.28 -21.32 12.57
CA SER A 2 63.26 -21.55 11.53
C SER A 2 63.23 -22.93 10.83
N ALA A 3 62.17 -23.71 10.97
CA ALA A 3 60.84 -23.57 10.34
C ALA A 3 60.80 -24.06 8.87
N ASP A 4 60.01 -25.13 8.70
CA ASP A 4 59.11 -25.49 7.61
C ASP A 4 59.45 -25.21 6.14
N SER A 5 59.29 -26.26 5.33
CA SER A 5 58.40 -26.16 4.17
C SER A 5 57.88 -27.54 3.75
N GLY A 6 56.56 -27.64 3.56
CA GLY A 6 55.94 -28.68 2.75
C GLY A 6 54.54 -29.12 3.18
N VAL A 7 53.51 -28.45 2.66
CA VAL A 7 52.47 -28.98 1.74
C VAL A 7 51.15 -28.19 1.87
N LEU A 8 50.71 -27.62 0.73
CA LEU A 8 49.40 -27.01 0.47
C LEU A 8 48.28 -28.08 0.45
N PRO A 9 46.99 -27.71 0.69
CA PRO A 9 46.12 -27.51 -0.48
C PRO A 9 45.00 -26.44 -0.34
N VAL A 10 44.77 -25.78 -1.49
CA VAL A 10 43.49 -25.41 -2.14
C VAL A 10 42.29 -25.03 -1.26
N LEU A 11 41.84 -23.76 -1.36
CA LEU A 11 40.45 -23.37 -1.12
C LEU A 11 39.91 -22.48 -2.26
N ARG A 12 38.79 -22.94 -2.82
CA ARG A 12 38.07 -22.37 -3.98
C ARG A 12 37.19 -21.17 -3.60
N ASN A 13 37.14 -20.22 -4.53
CA ASN A 13 36.20 -19.11 -4.70
C ASN A 13 34.72 -19.48 -4.40
N THR A 14 34.29 -19.36 -3.15
CA THR A 14 32.85 -19.46 -2.76
C THR A 14 32.34 -18.23 -2.01
N THR A 15 33.23 -17.31 -1.64
CA THR A 15 32.90 -16.14 -0.82
C THR A 15 32.27 -15.01 -1.63
N SER A 16 32.64 -14.82 -2.91
CA SER A 16 32.16 -13.69 -3.72
C SER A 16 30.70 -13.82 -4.16
N ALA A 17 30.22 -15.02 -4.51
CA ALA A 17 28.85 -15.23 -4.95
C ALA A 17 27.84 -15.16 -3.79
N LYS A 18 28.20 -15.66 -2.61
CA LYS A 18 27.36 -15.55 -1.41
C LYS A 18 27.26 -14.11 -0.91
N PHE A 19 28.33 -13.32 -0.98
CA PHE A 19 28.28 -11.88 -0.64
C PHE A 19 27.43 -11.07 -1.64
N LEU A 20 27.53 -11.36 -2.93
CA LEU A 20 26.69 -10.74 -3.97
C LEU A 20 25.21 -11.12 -3.83
N CYS A 21 24.89 -12.39 -3.56
CA CYS A 21 23.52 -12.82 -3.28
C CYS A 21 22.97 -12.25 -1.96
N TYR A 22 23.81 -12.10 -0.93
CA TYR A 22 23.44 -11.51 0.36
C TYR A 22 23.13 -10.00 0.21
N ASN A 23 24.00 -9.25 -0.48
CA ASN A 23 23.77 -7.83 -0.76
C ASN A 23 22.57 -7.60 -1.70
N ALA A 24 22.36 -8.46 -2.70
CA ALA A 24 21.15 -8.42 -3.52
C ALA A 24 19.89 -8.75 -2.71
N SER A 25 19.95 -9.68 -1.75
CA SER A 25 18.82 -10.04 -0.88
C SER A 25 18.46 -8.94 0.14
N MET A 26 19.45 -8.16 0.61
CA MET A 26 19.20 -6.97 1.42
C MET A 26 18.65 -5.81 0.57
N ALA A 27 19.25 -5.54 -0.58
CA ALA A 27 18.77 -4.52 -1.52
C ALA A 27 17.35 -4.81 -2.07
N ASN A 28 16.94 -6.09 -2.17
CA ASN A 28 15.57 -6.44 -2.60
C ASN A 28 14.54 -6.27 -1.46
N ARG A 29 14.94 -6.45 -0.20
CA ARG A 29 14.07 -6.19 0.97
C ARG A 29 13.82 -4.69 1.21
N GLU A 30 14.70 -3.83 0.72
CA GLU A 30 14.54 -2.37 0.72
C GLU A 30 13.65 -1.85 -0.42
N SER A 31 13.16 -2.74 -1.28
CA SER A 31 12.25 -2.40 -2.36
C SER A 31 10.86 -2.96 -2.12
N VAL A 32 9.85 -2.21 -2.57
CA VAL A 32 8.46 -2.63 -2.50
C VAL A 32 7.91 -2.71 -3.90
N THR A 33 7.28 -3.83 -4.21
CA THR A 33 6.57 -4.03 -5.47
C THR A 33 5.08 -3.90 -5.26
N ILE A 34 4.37 -3.21 -6.15
CA ILE A 34 2.94 -2.97 -6.06
C ILE A 34 2.24 -3.60 -7.26
N PHE A 35 1.22 -4.41 -6.99
CA PHE A 35 0.30 -4.96 -7.99
C PHE A 35 -1.08 -4.34 -7.80
N GLY A 36 -1.65 -3.81 -8.88
CA GLY A 36 -2.97 -3.16 -8.88
C GLY A 36 -3.15 -2.27 -10.10
N HIS A 37 -4.37 -1.81 -10.34
CA HIS A 37 -4.60 -0.83 -11.40
C HIS A 37 -4.10 0.57 -11.03
N VAL A 38 -3.39 1.19 -11.97
CA VAL A 38 -3.34 2.65 -12.09
C VAL A 38 -4.61 3.08 -12.80
N THR A 39 -5.35 4.02 -12.22
CA THR A 39 -6.68 4.42 -12.70
C THR A 39 -6.69 5.85 -13.22
N ASN A 40 -7.76 6.23 -13.92
CA ASN A 40 -8.06 7.60 -14.27
C ASN A 40 -9.30 8.08 -13.51
N ASP A 41 -9.19 9.15 -12.73
CA ASP A 41 -10.33 9.79 -12.07
C ASP A 41 -10.70 11.06 -12.85
N LEU A 42 -11.90 11.16 -13.44
CA LEU A 42 -12.24 12.23 -14.39
C LEU A 42 -12.51 13.61 -13.79
N TYR A 43 -12.88 13.69 -12.51
CA TYR A 43 -13.32 14.94 -11.89
C TYR A 43 -12.51 15.27 -10.62
N PRO A 44 -11.42 16.04 -10.78
CA PRO A 44 -10.78 16.45 -12.04
C PRO A 44 -9.87 15.34 -12.60
N ASN A 45 -9.66 15.35 -13.92
CA ASN A 45 -8.89 14.35 -14.67
C ASN A 45 -7.48 14.17 -14.07
N ARG A 46 -7.28 13.08 -13.33
CA ARG A 46 -6.04 12.80 -12.60
C ARG A 46 -5.76 11.31 -12.49
N MET A 47 -4.49 11.00 -12.31
CA MET A 47 -4.03 9.64 -12.03
C MET A 47 -4.51 9.19 -10.66
N GLY A 48 -5.13 8.01 -10.62
CA GLY A 48 -5.68 7.37 -9.43
C GLY A 48 -5.15 5.96 -9.22
N GLY A 49 -5.79 5.28 -8.26
CA GLY A 49 -5.58 3.86 -7.99
C GLY A 49 -4.50 3.59 -6.95
N SER A 50 -4.71 2.51 -6.20
CA SER A 50 -3.83 2.12 -5.09
C SER A 50 -2.39 1.92 -5.53
N ALA A 51 -2.18 1.39 -6.75
CA ALA A 51 -0.85 1.22 -7.31
C ALA A 51 -0.09 2.56 -7.49
N ALA A 52 -0.78 3.61 -7.94
CA ALA A 52 -0.17 4.92 -8.14
C ALA A 52 0.16 5.61 -6.80
N TYR A 53 -0.81 5.68 -5.90
CA TYR A 53 -0.64 6.40 -4.63
C TYR A 53 0.35 5.70 -3.68
N ALA A 54 0.24 4.38 -3.51
CA ALA A 54 1.14 3.65 -2.63
C ALA A 54 2.60 3.72 -3.13
N SER A 55 2.81 3.55 -4.45
CA SER A 55 4.16 3.62 -5.02
C SER A 55 4.78 5.02 -4.92
N ALA A 56 3.99 6.08 -5.17
CA ALA A 56 4.46 7.45 -5.01
C ALA A 56 4.80 7.78 -3.56
N ALA A 57 3.98 7.35 -2.59
CA ALA A 57 4.27 7.51 -1.17
C ALA A 57 5.58 6.82 -0.75
N LEU A 58 5.79 5.58 -1.19
CA LEU A 58 7.04 4.85 -0.94
C LEU A 58 8.25 5.58 -1.52
N ARG A 59 8.17 6.09 -2.77
CA ARG A 59 9.26 6.87 -3.37
C ARG A 59 9.55 8.15 -2.60
N ARG A 60 8.51 8.86 -2.17
CA ARG A 60 8.63 10.10 -1.38
C ARG A 60 9.23 9.87 0.01
N LEU A 61 9.05 8.67 0.56
CA LEU A 61 9.71 8.18 1.78
C LEU A 61 11.11 7.58 1.56
N GLY A 62 11.61 7.58 0.31
CA GLY A 62 12.96 7.11 -0.03
C GLY A 62 13.06 5.63 -0.42
N THR A 63 11.97 4.86 -0.36
CA THR A 63 11.95 3.42 -0.69
C THR A 63 11.83 3.19 -2.19
N LEU A 64 12.60 2.25 -2.76
CA LEU A 64 12.47 1.89 -4.17
C LEU A 64 11.10 1.23 -4.42
N ALA A 65 10.31 1.81 -5.33
CA ALA A 65 8.98 1.32 -5.65
C ALA A 65 8.89 0.82 -7.10
N ARG A 66 8.31 -0.36 -7.28
CA ARG A 66 8.01 -0.95 -8.60
C ARG A 66 6.52 -1.16 -8.75
N VAL A 67 5.92 -0.76 -9.87
CA VAL A 67 4.49 -0.96 -10.15
C VAL A 67 4.33 -1.94 -11.31
N PHE A 68 3.58 -3.02 -11.08
CA PHE A 68 3.10 -3.94 -12.11
C PHE A 68 1.61 -3.72 -12.30
N THR A 69 1.21 -3.30 -13.50
CA THR A 69 -0.15 -2.82 -13.75
C THR A 69 -0.56 -3.03 -15.20
N LYS A 70 -1.85 -3.22 -15.47
CA LYS A 70 -2.42 -3.26 -16.83
C LYS A 70 -2.62 -1.84 -17.34
N LEU A 71 -1.53 -1.24 -17.82
CA LEU A 71 -1.52 0.13 -18.34
C LEU A 71 -1.05 0.10 -19.81
N PRO A 72 -1.78 0.71 -20.76
CA PRO A 72 -1.39 0.77 -22.16
C PRO A 72 0.04 1.27 -22.36
N PRO A 73 0.85 0.61 -23.22
CA PRO A 73 2.16 1.12 -23.58
C PRO A 73 2.06 2.55 -24.13
N GLY A 74 2.89 3.46 -23.60
CA GLY A 74 2.89 4.86 -24.01
C GLY A 74 1.85 5.76 -23.33
N HIS A 75 1.01 5.22 -22.44
CA HIS A 75 0.10 6.04 -21.63
C HIS A 75 0.86 7.06 -20.79
N GLU A 76 0.36 8.30 -20.69
CA GLU A 76 1.05 9.41 -20.02
C GLU A 76 1.37 9.14 -18.53
N TYR A 77 0.52 8.35 -17.86
CA TYR A 77 0.73 7.93 -16.47
C TYR A 77 1.97 7.06 -16.25
N ILE A 78 2.50 6.40 -17.29
CA ILE A 78 3.82 5.75 -17.21
C ILE A 78 4.88 6.82 -16.95
N ALA A 79 4.92 7.85 -17.78
CA ALA A 79 5.89 8.93 -17.65
C ALA A 79 5.69 9.70 -16.33
N ASN A 80 4.44 9.96 -15.94
CA ASN A 80 4.12 10.63 -14.68
C ASN A 80 4.71 9.89 -13.46
N LEU A 81 4.52 8.57 -13.37
CA LEU A 81 5.08 7.75 -12.30
C LEU A 81 6.62 7.68 -12.38
N GLN A 82 7.18 7.56 -13.58
CA GLN A 82 8.63 7.54 -13.78
C GLN A 82 9.30 8.86 -13.36
N THR A 83 8.68 10.01 -13.62
CA THR A 83 9.19 11.31 -13.14
C THR A 83 9.18 11.43 -11.61
N ARG A 84 8.37 10.62 -10.93
CA ARG A 84 8.35 10.49 -9.46
C ARG A 84 9.32 9.42 -8.96
N GLY A 85 10.13 8.84 -9.85
CA GLY A 85 11.11 7.80 -9.56
C GLY A 85 10.50 6.41 -9.36
N VAL A 86 9.24 6.17 -9.73
CA VAL A 86 8.62 4.84 -9.69
C VAL A 86 9.05 4.05 -10.92
N ALA A 87 9.53 2.82 -10.73
CA ALA A 87 9.77 1.92 -11.85
C ALA A 87 8.46 1.26 -12.28
N VAL A 88 7.99 1.54 -13.50
CA VAL A 88 6.71 1.04 -14.01
C VAL A 88 6.95 -0.13 -14.97
N TYR A 89 6.23 -1.22 -14.74
CA TYR A 89 6.24 -2.44 -15.54
C TYR A 89 4.82 -2.71 -16.05
N PRO A 90 4.46 -2.19 -17.23
CA PRO A 90 3.19 -2.50 -17.87
C PRO A 90 3.07 -4.01 -18.11
N LEU A 91 1.98 -4.60 -17.64
CA LEU A 91 1.61 -5.98 -17.92
C LEU A 91 0.94 -6.06 -19.30
N GLN A 92 1.13 -7.18 -19.99
CA GLN A 92 0.51 -7.41 -21.30
C GLN A 92 -1.02 -7.32 -21.19
N ILE A 93 -1.66 -6.53 -22.05
CA ILE A 93 -3.13 -6.48 -22.15
C ILE A 93 -3.58 -7.48 -23.22
N ALA A 94 -4.22 -8.56 -22.79
CA ALA A 94 -4.65 -9.66 -23.63
C ALA A 94 -5.86 -9.26 -24.48
N ASP A 95 -6.88 -8.66 -23.87
CA ASP A 95 -8.08 -8.17 -24.55
C ASP A 95 -7.75 -7.01 -25.52
N PRO A 96 -7.88 -7.20 -26.85
CA PRO A 96 -7.62 -6.15 -27.82
C PRO A 96 -8.48 -4.89 -27.62
N GLN A 97 -9.69 -5.03 -27.07
CA GLN A 97 -10.61 -3.91 -26.86
C GLN A 97 -10.19 -3.00 -25.69
N LYS A 98 -9.28 -3.48 -24.83
CA LYS A 98 -8.82 -2.76 -23.65
C LYS A 98 -7.40 -2.21 -23.77
N ARG A 99 -6.75 -2.37 -24.92
CA ARG A 99 -5.35 -1.95 -25.13
C ARG A 99 -5.14 -0.45 -25.09
N GLU A 100 -6.21 0.34 -25.24
CA GLU A 100 -6.17 1.81 -25.23
C GLU A 100 -6.93 2.41 -24.03
N THR A 101 -7.42 1.57 -23.12
CA THR A 101 -8.22 2.03 -21.97
C THR A 101 -7.58 1.62 -20.66
N ILE A 102 -7.96 2.32 -19.59
CA ILE A 102 -7.57 2.00 -18.21
C ILE A 102 -8.81 2.08 -17.34
N THR A 103 -8.76 1.45 -16.17
CA THR A 103 -9.85 1.56 -15.21
C THR A 103 -10.10 3.04 -14.91
N THR A 104 -11.29 3.53 -15.24
CA THR A 104 -11.63 4.96 -15.23
C THR A 104 -12.87 5.19 -14.38
N PHE A 105 -12.76 6.07 -13.39
CA PHE A 105 -13.84 6.44 -12.50
C PHE A 105 -14.31 7.88 -12.74
N ASP A 106 -15.63 8.07 -12.69
CA ASP A 106 -16.29 9.35 -12.47
C ASP A 106 -16.68 9.43 -10.99
N ASN A 107 -15.96 10.26 -10.24
CA ASN A 107 -16.19 10.51 -8.82
C ASN A 107 -16.96 11.82 -8.66
N ARG A 108 -18.19 11.75 -8.15
CA ARG A 108 -19.03 12.92 -7.88
C ARG A 108 -19.26 13.04 -6.38
N TYR A 109 -19.11 14.25 -5.87
CA TYR A 109 -19.32 14.55 -4.45
C TYR A 109 -20.53 15.45 -4.31
N ASP A 110 -21.42 15.13 -3.37
CA ASP A 110 -22.54 15.99 -3.02
C ASP A 110 -22.11 17.12 -2.05
N SER A 111 -23.07 17.97 -1.65
CA SER A 111 -22.81 19.07 -0.72
C SER A 111 -22.43 18.63 0.69
N GLN A 112 -22.62 17.36 1.03
CA GLN A 112 -22.20 16.74 2.30
C GLN A 112 -20.85 16.04 2.18
N GLY A 113 -20.25 16.02 0.97
CA GLY A 113 -19.00 15.32 0.68
C GLY A 113 -19.17 13.81 0.48
N GLN A 114 -20.40 13.32 0.35
CA GLN A 114 -20.63 11.91 0.02
C GLN A 114 -20.28 11.65 -1.45
N ARG A 115 -19.48 10.61 -1.69
CA ARG A 115 -19.03 10.21 -3.02
C ARG A 115 -20.00 9.23 -3.66
N THR A 116 -20.43 9.54 -4.87
CA THR A 116 -20.97 8.57 -5.84
C THR A 116 -19.90 8.29 -6.89
N GLN A 117 -19.52 7.01 -7.05
CA GLN A 117 -18.49 6.58 -7.99
C GLN A 117 -19.11 5.73 -9.11
N VAL A 118 -18.80 6.06 -10.36
CA VAL A 118 -19.18 5.28 -11.54
C VAL A 118 -17.92 4.85 -12.29
N VAL A 119 -17.81 3.59 -12.66
CA VAL A 119 -16.76 3.09 -13.55
C VAL A 119 -17.21 3.22 -15.01
N LEU A 120 -16.43 3.95 -15.80
CA LEU A 120 -16.71 4.20 -17.22
C LEU A 120 -15.96 3.24 -18.14
N ALA A 121 -14.82 2.75 -17.69
CA ALA A 121 -14.04 1.72 -18.33
C ALA A 121 -13.39 0.87 -17.24
N GLN A 122 -13.34 -0.44 -17.42
CA GLN A 122 -12.68 -1.35 -16.49
C GLN A 122 -11.63 -2.17 -17.25
N GLN A 123 -10.37 -2.06 -16.83
CA GLN A 123 -9.29 -2.86 -17.39
C GLN A 123 -9.43 -4.35 -16.99
N GLU A 124 -8.83 -5.26 -17.76
CA GLU A 124 -8.80 -6.68 -17.41
C GLU A 124 -8.01 -6.98 -16.13
N ALA A 125 -8.26 -8.14 -15.53
CA ALA A 125 -7.60 -8.59 -14.31
C ALA A 125 -6.07 -8.74 -14.47
N ILE A 126 -5.36 -8.58 -13.36
CA ILE A 126 -3.95 -8.97 -13.21
C ILE A 126 -3.92 -10.42 -12.75
N THR A 127 -3.49 -11.32 -13.63
CA THR A 127 -3.51 -12.76 -13.37
C THR A 127 -2.14 -13.30 -12.97
N ALA A 128 -2.10 -14.48 -12.35
CA ALA A 128 -0.85 -15.17 -12.04
C ALA A 128 0.00 -15.42 -13.30
N GLN A 129 -0.64 -15.64 -14.44
CA GLN A 129 0.04 -15.83 -15.72
C GLN A 129 0.72 -14.55 -16.19
N ASP A 130 0.11 -13.38 -15.97
CA ASP A 130 0.74 -12.09 -16.26
C ASP A 130 2.00 -11.92 -15.41
N VAL A 131 1.89 -12.18 -14.11
CA VAL A 131 3.00 -12.06 -13.17
C VAL A 131 4.14 -13.03 -13.52
N GLN A 132 3.83 -14.28 -13.87
CA GLN A 132 4.81 -15.30 -14.28
C GLN A 132 5.61 -14.93 -15.52
N ARG A 133 5.02 -14.19 -16.46
CA ARG A 133 5.71 -13.75 -17.69
C ARG A 133 6.67 -12.60 -17.45
N THR A 134 6.58 -11.94 -16.30
CA THR A 134 7.49 -10.86 -15.93
C THR A 134 8.77 -11.40 -15.28
N SER A 135 9.75 -10.52 -15.08
CA SER A 135 10.97 -10.88 -14.35
C SER A 135 10.68 -11.03 -12.85
N THR A 136 10.32 -12.24 -12.42
CA THR A 136 10.00 -12.56 -11.02
C THR A 136 11.13 -12.24 -10.04
N ALA A 137 12.39 -12.23 -10.50
CA ALA A 137 13.53 -11.80 -9.71
C ALA A 137 13.40 -10.37 -9.13
N LEU A 138 12.56 -9.51 -9.72
CA LEU A 138 12.29 -8.15 -9.26
C LEU A 138 11.46 -8.07 -7.98
N PHE A 139 10.75 -9.15 -7.64
CA PHE A 139 9.82 -9.19 -6.52
C PHE A 139 9.83 -10.54 -5.80
N GLN A 140 10.94 -11.28 -5.86
CA GLN A 140 11.11 -12.52 -5.11
C GLN A 140 11.76 -12.23 -3.75
N ASN A 141 11.21 -12.77 -2.66
CA ASN A 141 11.64 -12.53 -1.28
C ASN A 141 11.61 -11.03 -0.89
N THR A 142 10.58 -10.31 -1.33
CA THR A 142 10.42 -8.87 -1.13
C THR A 142 9.12 -8.52 -0.41
N ASN A 143 8.95 -7.24 -0.10
CA ASN A 143 7.65 -6.70 0.28
C ASN A 143 6.80 -6.42 -0.96
N VAL A 144 5.56 -6.87 -0.93
CA VAL A 144 4.59 -6.66 -1.99
C VAL A 144 3.34 -6.01 -1.43
N ILE A 145 2.94 -4.88 -2.01
CA ILE A 145 1.60 -4.33 -1.81
C ILE A 145 0.70 -4.85 -2.93
N VAL A 146 -0.44 -5.43 -2.56
CA VAL A 146 -1.49 -5.78 -3.51
C VAL A 146 -2.64 -4.84 -3.24
N GLY A 147 -3.09 -4.09 -4.24
CA GLY A 147 -4.16 -3.11 -4.08
C GLY A 147 -5.12 -3.12 -5.26
N PRO A 148 -6.06 -4.10 -5.32
CA PRO A 148 -7.14 -4.06 -6.27
C PRO A 148 -8.07 -2.88 -5.97
N VAL A 149 -8.55 -2.21 -7.03
CA VAL A 149 -9.54 -1.13 -6.94
C VAL A 149 -10.97 -1.60 -7.25
N LEU A 150 -11.10 -2.72 -7.99
CA LEU A 150 -12.34 -3.38 -8.43
C LEU A 150 -12.11 -4.88 -8.63
N ASP A 151 -11.65 -5.56 -7.57
CA ASP A 151 -11.55 -7.03 -7.53
C ASP A 151 -10.72 -7.63 -8.69
N GLU A 152 -9.73 -6.88 -9.21
CA GLU A 152 -8.99 -7.26 -10.41
C GLU A 152 -7.83 -8.25 -10.18
N ILE A 153 -7.62 -8.71 -8.94
CA ILE A 153 -6.54 -9.63 -8.57
C ILE A 153 -7.15 -10.82 -7.85
N ASP A 154 -7.04 -12.00 -8.44
CA ASP A 154 -7.65 -13.22 -7.93
C ASP A 154 -6.79 -13.95 -6.88
N THR A 155 -7.40 -14.95 -6.23
CA THR A 155 -6.77 -15.84 -5.27
C THR A 155 -5.55 -16.56 -5.84
N GLU A 156 -5.58 -16.95 -7.12
CA GLU A 156 -4.45 -17.65 -7.74
C GLU A 156 -3.22 -16.74 -7.87
N THR A 157 -3.43 -15.47 -8.19
CA THR A 157 -2.38 -14.45 -8.24
C THR A 157 -1.80 -14.20 -6.86
N MET A 158 -2.65 -14.08 -5.84
CA MET A 158 -2.23 -13.95 -4.44
C MET A 158 -1.39 -15.15 -3.99
N ARG A 159 -1.84 -16.38 -4.28
CA ARG A 159 -1.09 -17.61 -4.02
C ARG A 159 0.27 -17.62 -4.70
N PHE A 160 0.33 -17.22 -5.97
CA PHE A 160 1.59 -17.16 -6.71
C PHE A 160 2.58 -16.19 -6.07
N LEU A 161 2.12 -14.97 -5.74
CA LEU A 161 2.93 -13.95 -5.07
C LEU A 161 3.42 -14.41 -3.70
N LYS A 162 2.61 -15.17 -2.95
CA LYS A 162 2.99 -15.64 -1.62
C LYS A 162 3.89 -16.87 -1.66
N GLU A 163 3.41 -17.97 -2.24
CA GLU A 163 4.05 -19.28 -2.11
C GLU A 163 5.20 -19.49 -3.10
N LYS A 164 5.06 -18.98 -4.33
CA LYS A 164 6.08 -19.17 -5.37
C LYS A 164 7.21 -18.16 -5.28
N GLN A 165 6.93 -16.98 -4.73
CA GLN A 165 7.90 -15.89 -4.63
C GLN A 165 8.37 -15.62 -3.20
N ASN A 166 7.74 -16.23 -2.18
CA ASN A 166 8.08 -16.10 -0.77
C ASN A 166 8.07 -14.62 -0.30
N ASN A 167 7.02 -13.89 -0.66
CA ASN A 167 6.88 -12.47 -0.34
C ASN A 167 6.17 -12.22 0.99
N HIS A 168 6.43 -11.04 1.55
CA HIS A 168 5.60 -10.42 2.57
C HIS A 168 4.54 -9.56 1.88
N ILE A 169 3.26 -9.90 2.02
CA ILE A 169 2.15 -9.29 1.31
C ILE A 169 1.34 -8.39 2.23
N VAL A 170 1.26 -7.11 1.86
CA VAL A 170 0.36 -6.12 2.45
C VAL A 170 -0.79 -5.89 1.47
N LEU A 171 -2.00 -6.27 1.86
CA LEU A 171 -3.19 -6.18 1.04
C LEU A 171 -3.98 -4.90 1.38
N ILE A 172 -4.23 -4.07 0.38
CA ILE A 172 -5.25 -3.01 0.37
C ILE A 172 -6.53 -3.66 -0.14
N ALA A 173 -7.43 -4.06 0.76
CA ALA A 173 -8.56 -4.94 0.42
C ALA A 173 -9.76 -4.21 -0.21
N GLN A 174 -9.68 -2.90 -0.42
CA GLN A 174 -10.78 -2.04 -0.91
C GLN A 174 -11.49 -2.62 -2.14
N GLY A 175 -10.76 -3.10 -3.15
CA GLY A 175 -11.35 -3.67 -4.36
C GLY A 175 -12.24 -4.89 -4.11
N TYR A 176 -11.93 -5.71 -3.11
CA TYR A 176 -12.71 -6.91 -2.78
C TYR A 176 -14.06 -6.61 -2.12
N PHE A 177 -14.22 -5.40 -1.59
CA PHE A 177 -15.49 -4.92 -1.04
C PHE A 177 -16.33 -4.18 -2.07
N ARG A 178 -15.93 -4.14 -3.35
CA ARG A 178 -16.62 -3.37 -4.38
C ARG A 178 -17.28 -4.27 -5.41
N GLN A 179 -18.45 -3.85 -5.86
CA GLN A 179 -19.13 -4.41 -7.03
C GLN A 179 -19.58 -3.29 -7.95
N VAL A 180 -19.80 -3.65 -9.20
CA VAL A 180 -20.25 -2.73 -10.25
C VAL A 180 -21.61 -3.20 -10.74
N ASP A 181 -22.60 -2.30 -10.73
CA ASP A 181 -23.92 -2.60 -11.30
C ASP A 181 -23.95 -2.47 -12.84
N THR A 182 -25.11 -2.74 -13.44
CA THR A 182 -25.30 -2.65 -14.90
C THR A 182 -25.14 -1.24 -15.49
N HIS A 183 -25.16 -0.21 -14.65
CA HIS A 183 -24.98 1.18 -15.04
C HIS A 183 -23.55 1.69 -14.78
N GLY A 184 -22.66 0.83 -14.26
CA GLY A 184 -21.31 1.19 -13.88
C GLY A 184 -21.21 1.78 -12.47
N THR A 185 -22.29 1.85 -11.69
CA THR A 185 -22.22 2.37 -10.32
C THR A 185 -21.42 1.43 -9.44
N VAL A 186 -20.42 1.97 -8.77
CA VAL A 186 -19.61 1.24 -7.79
C VAL A 186 -20.31 1.29 -6.44
N THR A 187 -20.59 0.12 -5.87
CA THR A 187 -21.20 -0.02 -4.54
C THR A 187 -20.43 -1.01 -3.68
N GLN A 188 -20.58 -0.91 -2.37
CA GLN A 188 -20.01 -1.87 -1.44
C GLN A 188 -20.78 -3.21 -1.51
N LYS A 189 -20.04 -4.31 -1.61
CA LYS A 189 -20.53 -5.69 -1.44
C LYS A 189 -19.92 -6.31 -0.19
N ARG A 190 -20.59 -7.34 0.34
CA ARG A 190 -19.95 -8.24 1.30
C ARG A 190 -18.86 -9.03 0.56
N TRP A 191 -17.62 -8.97 1.04
CA TRP A 191 -16.57 -9.87 0.58
C TRP A 191 -16.87 -11.27 1.15
N THR A 192 -17.16 -12.26 0.30
CA THR A 192 -17.64 -13.58 0.74
C THR A 192 -16.56 -14.66 0.73
N ASP A 193 -15.58 -14.51 -0.15
CA ASP A 193 -14.46 -15.42 -0.40
C ASP A 193 -13.15 -14.93 0.25
N PHE A 194 -13.25 -13.99 1.21
CA PHE A 194 -12.09 -13.42 1.91
C PHE A 194 -11.13 -14.47 2.47
N ALA A 195 -11.65 -15.58 3.00
CA ALA A 195 -10.83 -16.63 3.58
C ALA A 195 -9.84 -17.24 2.57
N GLU A 196 -10.20 -17.29 1.29
CA GLU A 196 -9.36 -17.82 0.23
C GLU A 196 -8.19 -16.89 -0.10
N VAL A 197 -8.40 -15.58 0.00
CA VAL A 197 -7.39 -14.56 -0.28
C VAL A 197 -6.50 -14.29 0.94
N LEU A 198 -7.10 -14.16 2.13
CA LEU A 198 -6.40 -13.76 3.36
C LEU A 198 -5.30 -14.73 3.77
N GLN A 199 -5.40 -16.01 3.42
CA GLN A 199 -4.35 -16.99 3.70
C GLN A 199 -2.99 -16.67 3.06
N TYR A 200 -2.99 -15.79 2.05
CA TYR A 200 -1.79 -15.37 1.34
C TYR A 200 -1.27 -13.99 1.74
N ALA A 201 -2.00 -13.25 2.58
CA ALA A 201 -1.62 -11.91 3.03
C ALA A 201 -1.05 -11.95 4.46
N ASP A 202 -0.06 -11.10 4.75
CA ASP A 202 0.53 -10.95 6.08
C ASP A 202 -0.08 -9.77 6.85
N VAL A 203 -0.51 -8.75 6.12
CA VAL A 203 -1.27 -7.61 6.63
C VAL A 203 -2.41 -7.30 5.68
N THR A 204 -3.64 -7.16 6.19
CA THR A 204 -4.79 -6.66 5.41
C THR A 204 -5.26 -5.34 5.98
N ILE A 205 -5.41 -4.34 5.12
CA ILE A 205 -5.84 -3.00 5.47
C ILE A 205 -7.06 -2.63 4.63
N PHE A 206 -8.10 -2.15 5.30
CA PHE A 206 -9.31 -1.60 4.68
C PHE A 206 -9.92 -0.54 5.61
N SER A 207 -10.93 0.17 5.12
CA SER A 207 -11.61 1.24 5.84
C SER A 207 -12.96 0.82 6.40
N GLU A 208 -13.46 1.60 7.35
CA GLU A 208 -14.84 1.50 7.84
C GLU A 208 -15.86 1.70 6.70
N GLU A 209 -15.55 2.54 5.70
CA GLU A 209 -16.36 2.75 4.49
C GLU A 209 -16.45 1.47 3.65
N ASP A 210 -15.35 0.71 3.52
CA ASP A 210 -15.32 -0.50 2.68
C ASP A 210 -16.29 -1.58 3.17
N ILE A 211 -16.49 -1.68 4.49
CA ILE A 211 -17.43 -2.64 5.11
C ILE A 211 -18.75 -2.00 5.55
N THR A 212 -19.03 -0.77 5.08
CA THR A 212 -20.33 -0.12 5.27
C THR A 212 -21.21 -0.39 4.05
N ILE A 213 -22.15 -1.32 4.19
CA ILE A 213 -23.02 -1.76 3.10
C ILE A 213 -24.38 -1.08 3.28
N ASN A 214 -24.85 -0.38 2.24
CA ASN A 214 -26.11 0.37 2.28
C ASN A 214 -26.22 1.34 3.48
N GLY A 215 -25.10 2.01 3.82
CA GLY A 215 -25.02 2.97 4.92
C GLY A 215 -24.95 2.35 6.32
N SER A 216 -24.84 1.02 6.43
CA SER A 216 -24.73 0.32 7.72
C SER A 216 -23.39 -0.41 7.84
N PHE A 217 -22.66 -0.13 8.92
CA PHE A 217 -21.41 -0.81 9.23
C PHE A 217 -21.63 -2.29 9.55
N ASP A 218 -20.97 -3.18 8.81
CA ASP A 218 -21.11 -4.63 8.97
C ASP A 218 -20.13 -5.18 10.01
N ALA A 219 -20.48 -5.04 11.28
CA ALA A 219 -19.65 -5.52 12.39
C ALA A 219 -19.42 -7.04 12.38
N GLN A 220 -20.37 -7.80 11.81
CA GLN A 220 -20.24 -9.25 11.69
C GLN A 220 -19.18 -9.61 10.64
N LEU A 221 -19.18 -8.95 9.48
CA LEU A 221 -18.15 -9.13 8.46
C LEU A 221 -16.76 -8.83 9.02
N LEU A 222 -16.62 -7.74 9.79
CA LEU A 222 -15.35 -7.40 10.44
C LEU A 222 -14.85 -8.55 11.33
N ASP A 223 -15.71 -9.08 12.21
CA ASP A 223 -15.36 -10.19 13.11
C ASP A 223 -14.97 -11.46 12.34
N GLU A 224 -15.69 -11.79 11.26
CA GLU A 224 -15.38 -12.93 10.39
C GLU A 224 -14.03 -12.77 9.68
N VAL A 225 -13.74 -11.58 9.14
CA VAL A 225 -12.45 -11.25 8.50
C VAL A 225 -11.30 -11.36 9.50
N ILE A 226 -11.44 -10.78 10.70
CA ILE A 226 -10.42 -10.85 11.76
C ILE A 226 -10.16 -12.30 12.16
N LYS A 227 -11.22 -13.07 12.45
CA LYS A 227 -11.10 -14.48 12.82
C LYS A 227 -10.40 -15.29 11.73
N SER A 228 -10.73 -15.06 10.47
CA SER A 228 -10.08 -15.77 9.36
C SER A 228 -8.61 -15.37 9.20
N ALA A 229 -8.29 -14.08 9.26
CA ALA A 229 -6.92 -13.57 9.21
C ALA A 229 -6.05 -14.16 10.33
N HIS A 230 -6.57 -14.21 11.57
CA HIS A 230 -5.82 -14.73 12.71
C HIS A 230 -5.47 -16.22 12.61
N ARG A 231 -6.24 -17.02 11.86
CA ARG A 231 -5.87 -18.42 11.55
C ARG A 231 -4.53 -18.52 10.81
N TYR A 232 -4.14 -17.47 10.09
CA TYR A 232 -2.92 -17.39 9.30
C TYR A 232 -1.87 -16.47 9.94
N GLN A 233 -2.02 -16.12 11.22
CA GLN A 233 -1.14 -15.17 11.92
C GLN A 233 -1.05 -13.79 11.26
N GLN A 234 -2.11 -13.40 10.55
CA GLN A 234 -2.18 -12.16 9.81
C GLN A 234 -2.65 -10.99 10.69
N THR A 235 -2.09 -9.79 10.49
CA THR A 235 -2.59 -8.55 11.09
C THR A 235 -3.69 -7.92 10.24
N VAL A 236 -4.77 -7.47 10.86
CA VAL A 236 -5.81 -6.65 10.19
C VAL A 236 -5.77 -5.22 10.72
N ILE A 237 -5.83 -4.24 9.84
CA ILE A 237 -5.94 -2.82 10.22
C ILE A 237 -7.19 -2.22 9.59
N LEU A 238 -8.08 -1.74 10.45
CA LEU A 238 -9.28 -1.00 10.05
C LEU A 238 -9.02 0.50 10.19
N THR A 239 -8.97 1.23 9.07
CA THR A 239 -8.90 2.70 9.07
C THR A 239 -10.30 3.30 9.25
N ARG A 240 -10.41 4.41 9.98
CA ARG A 240 -11.67 4.99 10.49
C ARG A 240 -11.73 6.50 10.28
N GLY A 241 -11.19 6.98 9.16
CA GLY A 241 -11.16 8.41 8.83
C GLY A 241 -10.61 9.27 9.96
N PHE A 242 -11.39 10.26 10.39
CA PHE A 242 -11.02 11.21 11.47
C PHE A 242 -10.88 10.57 12.86
N VAL A 243 -11.26 9.30 13.04
CA VAL A 243 -11.06 8.56 14.30
C VAL A 243 -9.66 7.94 14.36
N GLY A 244 -9.04 7.62 13.22
CA GLY A 244 -7.73 6.98 13.14
C GLY A 244 -7.80 5.55 12.62
N ALA A 245 -7.25 4.60 13.36
CA ALA A 245 -7.21 3.19 12.98
C ALA A 245 -7.36 2.24 14.17
N THR A 246 -7.79 1.00 13.91
CA THR A 246 -7.76 -0.11 14.87
C THR A 246 -6.94 -1.25 14.29
N ILE A 247 -5.99 -1.75 15.09
CA ILE A 247 -5.09 -2.84 14.74
C ILE A 247 -5.57 -4.10 15.45
N PHE A 248 -5.73 -5.18 14.71
CA PHE A 248 -6.14 -6.50 15.20
C PHE A 248 -5.01 -7.49 14.95
N GLN A 249 -4.13 -7.65 15.93
CA GLN A 249 -3.04 -8.63 15.87
C GLN A 249 -3.50 -9.98 16.43
N PRO A 250 -2.99 -11.11 15.88
CA PRO A 250 -3.30 -12.44 16.40
C PRO A 250 -2.97 -12.56 17.88
N ASN A 251 -3.90 -13.13 18.66
CA ASN A 251 -3.74 -13.37 20.10
C ASN A 251 -3.49 -12.12 20.95
N GLN A 252 -3.85 -10.93 20.45
CA GLN A 252 -3.73 -9.66 21.18
C GLN A 252 -5.08 -8.92 21.21
N GLN A 253 -5.22 -8.02 22.18
CA GLN A 253 -6.38 -7.12 22.22
C GLN A 253 -6.30 -6.09 21.08
N PRO A 254 -7.44 -5.64 20.51
CA PRO A 254 -7.44 -4.59 19.51
C PRO A 254 -6.78 -3.32 20.03
N VAL A 255 -5.84 -2.77 19.27
CA VAL A 255 -5.12 -1.54 19.61
C VAL A 255 -5.70 -0.40 18.79
N LYS A 256 -6.17 0.66 19.45
CA LYS A 256 -6.66 1.88 18.79
C LYS A 256 -5.52 2.89 18.65
N VAL A 257 -5.44 3.50 17.48
CA VAL A 257 -4.55 4.61 17.17
C VAL A 257 -5.40 5.76 16.68
N GLY A 258 -5.30 6.92 17.33
CA GLY A 258 -6.01 8.13 16.94
C GLY A 258 -5.48 8.72 15.62
N ALA A 259 -6.35 9.42 14.90
CA ALA A 259 -5.94 10.26 13.77
C ALA A 259 -5.16 11.47 14.28
N PHE A 260 -4.23 11.98 13.47
CA PHE A 260 -3.68 13.31 13.68
C PHE A 260 -4.73 14.35 13.26
N TYR A 261 -5.15 15.20 14.19
CA TYR A 261 -6.24 16.15 13.97
C TYR A 261 -5.86 17.25 12.97
N LEU A 262 -6.73 17.41 11.98
CA LEU A 262 -6.66 18.48 10.98
C LEU A 262 -7.36 19.73 11.50
N GLU A 263 -6.75 20.90 11.31
CA GLU A 263 -7.34 22.19 11.65
C GLU A 263 -8.42 22.59 10.62
N GLU A 264 -9.32 23.50 11.01
CA GLU A 264 -10.43 23.93 10.15
C GLU A 264 -9.97 24.68 8.88
N ASN A 265 -8.86 25.39 8.98
CA ASN A 265 -8.24 26.17 7.91
C ASN A 265 -7.31 25.35 7.00
N GLU A 266 -7.05 24.08 7.33
CA GLU A 266 -6.23 23.20 6.49
C GLU A 266 -7.04 22.67 5.29
N THR A 267 -6.39 22.58 4.12
CA THR A 267 -7.00 21.96 2.94
C THR A 267 -7.20 20.47 3.21
N LYS A 268 -8.26 19.87 2.64
CA LYS A 268 -8.62 18.47 2.90
C LYS A 268 -8.79 17.70 1.60
N ASP A 269 -7.70 17.13 1.09
CA ASP A 269 -7.76 16.15 -0.01
C ASP A 269 -7.61 14.72 0.53
N PHE A 270 -8.72 14.01 0.64
CA PHE A 270 -8.76 12.63 1.14
C PHE A 270 -8.37 11.58 0.07
N THR A 271 -8.22 11.97 -1.19
CA THR A 271 -8.01 11.04 -2.32
C THR A 271 -6.71 10.25 -2.15
N GLY A 272 -6.80 8.92 -2.01
CA GLY A 272 -5.63 8.06 -1.82
C GLY A 272 -4.98 8.14 -0.43
N ALA A 273 -5.65 8.74 0.57
CA ALA A 273 -5.12 8.79 1.94
C ALA A 273 -4.94 7.38 2.55
N GLY A 274 -5.84 6.44 2.23
CA GLY A 274 -5.71 5.04 2.65
C GLY A 274 -4.49 4.34 2.03
N ASP A 275 -4.24 4.56 0.74
CA ASP A 275 -3.07 4.00 0.05
C ASP A 275 -1.75 4.57 0.62
N VAL A 276 -1.75 5.87 0.92
CA VAL A 276 -0.62 6.57 1.56
C VAL A 276 -0.40 6.06 2.98
N PHE A 277 -1.47 5.80 3.75
CA PHE A 277 -1.39 5.16 5.05
C PHE A 277 -0.74 3.78 4.95
N VAL A 278 -1.16 2.95 3.99
CA VAL A 278 -0.59 1.59 3.79
C VAL A 278 0.91 1.66 3.47
N ALA A 279 1.29 2.54 2.56
CA ALA A 279 2.69 2.76 2.19
C ALA A 279 3.53 3.24 3.38
N ALA A 280 3.04 4.24 4.12
CA ALA A 280 3.72 4.77 5.29
C ALA A 280 3.79 3.75 6.43
N PHE A 281 2.76 2.93 6.62
CA PHE A 281 2.73 1.86 7.59
C PHE A 281 3.81 0.82 7.28
N LEU A 282 3.82 0.27 6.06
CA LEU A 282 4.84 -0.71 5.64
C LEU A 282 6.25 -0.12 5.71
N TRP A 283 6.43 1.14 5.33
CA TRP A 283 7.70 1.81 5.49
C TRP A 283 8.10 1.87 6.97
N ALA A 284 7.19 2.29 7.85
CA ALA A 284 7.47 2.48 9.26
C ALA A 284 7.72 1.16 10.01
N THR A 285 7.14 0.03 9.59
CA THR A 285 7.45 -1.28 10.21
C THR A 285 8.90 -1.73 9.98
N HIS A 286 9.58 -1.17 8.98
CA HIS A 286 11.01 -1.41 8.76
C HIS A 286 11.93 -0.48 9.54
N HIS A 287 11.42 0.65 10.04
CA HIS A 287 12.22 1.70 10.68
C HIS A 287 11.92 1.85 12.19
N LEU A 288 10.73 1.41 12.62
CA LEU A 288 10.25 1.48 14.00
C LEU A 288 10.16 0.10 14.63
N ARG A 289 10.02 0.06 15.95
CA ARG A 289 10.16 -1.17 16.74
C ARG A 289 8.87 -1.97 16.87
N ASP A 290 7.73 -1.31 16.71
CA ASP A 290 6.42 -1.89 17.00
C ASP A 290 5.33 -1.48 15.99
N THR A 291 4.34 -2.35 15.84
CA THR A 291 3.21 -2.18 14.89
C THR A 291 2.35 -0.97 15.25
N ARG A 292 2.15 -0.68 16.54
CA ARG A 292 1.43 0.53 16.99
C ARG A 292 2.20 1.78 16.60
N GLN A 293 3.52 1.81 16.77
CA GLN A 293 4.36 2.94 16.36
C GLN A 293 4.27 3.18 14.85
N ALA A 294 4.32 2.11 14.05
CA ALA A 294 4.16 2.18 12.61
C ALA A 294 2.78 2.75 12.21
N ALA A 295 1.71 2.35 12.89
CA ALA A 295 0.37 2.89 12.65
C ALA A 295 0.23 4.37 13.07
N VAL A 296 0.88 4.78 14.18
CA VAL A 296 0.94 6.19 14.61
C VAL A 296 1.64 7.04 13.55
N PHE A 297 2.80 6.58 13.07
CA PHE A 297 3.51 7.25 11.97
C PHE A 297 2.64 7.33 10.70
N ALA A 298 1.99 6.22 10.33
CA ALA A 298 1.14 6.16 9.14
C ALA A 298 -0.05 7.11 9.23
N CYS A 299 -0.71 7.21 10.39
CA CYS A 299 -1.76 8.20 10.64
C CYS A 299 -1.26 9.63 10.46
N LEU A 300 -0.09 9.96 11.02
CA LEU A 300 0.51 11.28 10.89
C LEU A 300 0.89 11.58 9.44
N PHE A 301 1.57 10.67 8.75
CA PHE A 301 1.98 10.86 7.36
C PHE A 301 0.78 11.01 6.41
N ALA A 302 -0.26 10.19 6.60
CA ALA A 302 -1.50 10.32 5.84
C ALA A 302 -2.20 11.65 6.10
N ALA A 303 -2.22 12.13 7.35
CA ALA A 303 -2.78 13.44 7.69
C ALA A 303 -2.02 14.59 7.03
N VAL A 304 -0.68 14.56 7.03
CA VAL A 304 0.16 15.55 6.33
C VAL A 304 -0.11 15.54 4.83
N LYS A 305 -0.31 14.36 4.22
CA LYS A 305 -0.75 14.25 2.83
C LYS A 305 -2.16 14.85 2.63
N ILE A 306 -3.09 14.68 3.56
CA ILE A 306 -4.45 15.23 3.44
C ILE A 306 -4.41 16.77 3.47
N ILE A 307 -3.55 17.34 4.30
CA ILE A 307 -3.30 18.79 4.41
C ILE A 307 -2.83 19.36 3.06
N GLY A 308 -2.12 18.57 2.27
CA GLY A 308 -1.77 18.92 0.88
C GLY A 308 -0.71 20.01 0.76
N ILE A 309 0.34 19.94 1.59
CA ILE A 309 1.41 20.94 1.69
C ILE A 309 2.00 21.34 0.33
N GLY A 310 1.99 20.43 -0.66
CA GLY A 310 2.53 20.66 -2.01
C GLY A 310 1.52 20.60 -3.17
N GLY A 311 0.22 20.43 -2.93
CA GLY A 311 -0.77 20.33 -4.01
C GLY A 311 -1.99 19.46 -3.71
N MET A 312 -2.55 18.84 -4.76
CA MET A 312 -3.73 17.98 -4.68
C MET A 312 -3.44 16.59 -5.27
N GLY A 313 -4.26 15.61 -4.89
CA GLY A 313 -4.18 14.25 -5.38
C GLY A 313 -2.85 13.60 -5.04
N ILE A 314 -2.19 13.03 -6.04
CA ILE A 314 -0.88 12.39 -5.86
C ILE A 314 0.25 13.40 -5.60
N ASP A 315 0.07 14.67 -5.98
CA ASP A 315 1.06 15.73 -5.72
C ASP A 315 1.07 16.20 -4.26
N ALA A 316 -0.02 15.93 -3.53
CA ALA A 316 -0.14 16.23 -2.11
C ALA A 316 0.74 15.34 -1.21
N ILE A 317 1.30 14.25 -1.74
CA ILE A 317 2.14 13.33 -0.98
C ILE A 317 3.47 14.01 -0.64
N PRO A 318 3.79 14.27 0.65
CA PRO A 318 5.00 14.98 1.02
C PRO A 318 6.23 14.10 0.80
N THR A 319 7.34 14.69 0.37
CA THR A 319 8.67 14.09 0.52
C THR A 319 9.01 13.92 2.01
N LYS A 320 9.99 13.07 2.30
CA LYS A 320 10.53 12.93 3.66
C LYS A 320 10.98 14.28 4.26
N ASP A 321 11.58 15.16 3.45
CA ASP A 321 12.04 16.47 3.92
C ASP A 321 10.86 17.42 4.21
N GLU A 322 9.87 17.50 3.32
CA GLU A 322 8.64 18.30 3.54
C GLU A 322 7.86 17.80 4.77
N PHE A 323 7.77 16.47 4.95
CA PHE A 323 7.17 15.87 6.13
C PHE A 323 7.92 16.27 7.40
N ASN A 324 9.25 16.14 7.41
CA ASN A 324 10.10 16.52 8.53
C ASN A 324 10.03 18.02 8.85
N GLU A 325 9.97 18.87 7.83
CA GLU A 325 9.77 20.31 7.98
C GLU A 325 8.41 20.60 8.63
N TYR A 326 7.33 19.99 8.13
CA TYR A 326 6.00 20.12 8.74
C TYR A 326 6.00 19.70 10.20
N VAL A 327 6.57 18.54 10.51
CA VAL A 327 6.64 18.00 11.88
C VAL A 327 7.42 18.94 12.81
N ARG A 328 8.52 19.53 12.35
CA ARG A 328 9.29 20.53 13.13
C ARG A 328 8.51 21.82 13.34
N ASN A 329 7.88 22.35 12.30
CA ASN A 329 7.10 23.58 12.37
C ASN A 329 5.84 23.43 13.24
N ASN A 330 5.31 22.20 13.35
CA ASN A 330 4.13 21.86 14.14
C ASN A 330 4.47 21.05 15.40
N ARG A 331 5.70 21.19 15.93
CA ARG A 331 6.23 20.36 17.01
C ARG A 331 5.26 20.12 18.17
N LYS A 332 4.62 21.18 18.68
CA LYS A 332 3.70 21.09 19.82
C LYS A 332 2.47 20.23 19.50
N ARG A 333 1.88 20.36 18.30
CA ARG A 333 0.76 19.52 17.84
C ARG A 333 1.20 18.06 17.73
N VAL A 334 2.37 17.82 17.15
CA VAL A 334 2.90 16.46 16.98
C VAL A 334 3.23 15.82 18.33
N GLU A 335 3.95 16.49 19.23
CA GLU A 335 4.26 15.96 20.57
C GLU A 335 2.99 15.65 21.38
N THR A 336 1.95 16.48 21.24
CA THR A 336 0.64 16.25 21.87
C THR A 336 0.00 15.00 21.29
N TYR A 337 -0.05 14.88 19.96
CA TYR A 337 -0.55 13.70 19.27
C TYR A 337 0.17 12.42 19.71
N LEU A 338 1.51 12.39 19.68
CA LEU A 338 2.31 11.22 20.04
C LEU A 338 2.07 10.80 21.50
N LYS A 339 1.99 11.77 22.42
CA LYS A 339 1.69 11.52 23.83
C LYS A 339 0.30 10.91 24.04
N GLU A 340 -0.70 11.40 23.32
CA GLU A 340 -2.06 10.84 23.35
C GLU A 340 -2.12 9.40 22.81
N GLN A 341 -1.21 9.04 21.91
CA GLN A 341 -1.15 7.69 21.38
C GLN A 341 -0.59 6.66 22.36
N ASP A 342 0.14 7.06 23.41
CA ASP A 342 0.76 6.17 24.41
C ASP A 342 1.48 4.95 23.79
N ALA A 343 2.15 5.16 22.65
CA ALA A 343 2.76 4.12 21.83
C ALA A 343 4.28 3.99 22.03
N GLY A 344 4.87 4.78 22.95
CA GLY A 344 6.31 4.85 23.18
C GLY A 344 7.11 5.30 21.95
N ILE A 345 6.46 6.02 21.04
CA ILE A 345 7.08 6.70 19.89
C ILE A 345 7.37 8.14 20.30
N GLU A 346 8.63 8.52 20.25
CA GLU A 346 9.07 9.87 20.60
C GLU A 346 9.16 10.74 19.35
N PHE A 347 9.16 12.06 19.55
CA PHE A 347 9.32 13.02 18.45
C PHE A 347 10.61 12.76 17.63
N ALA A 348 11.68 12.34 18.30
CA ALA A 348 12.93 11.98 17.64
C ALA A 348 12.78 10.76 16.73
N ASP A 349 11.98 9.76 17.13
CA ASP A 349 11.74 8.56 16.31
C ASP A 349 11.01 8.93 15.01
N VAL A 350 10.06 9.87 15.06
CA VAL A 350 9.34 10.36 13.87
C VAL A 350 10.27 11.08 12.88
N ILE A 351 11.22 11.88 13.38
CA ILE A 351 12.16 12.65 12.55
C ILE A 351 13.30 11.78 12.01
N LEU A 352 13.73 10.77 12.79
CA LEU A 352 14.86 9.90 12.45
C LEU A 352 14.48 8.73 11.56
N ALA A 353 13.24 8.23 11.68
CA ALA A 353 12.68 7.29 10.72
C ALA A 353 12.86 7.87 9.32
#